data_AF-A0A2I0LFQ4-F1
#
_entry.id   AF-A0A2I0LFQ4-F1
#
_cell.length_a   1.000
_cell.length_b   1.000
_cell.length_c   1.000
_cell.angle_alpha   90.00
_cell.angle_beta   90.00
_cell.angle_gamma   90.00
#
_symmetry.space_group_name_H-M   'P 1'
#
loop_
_entity.id
_entity.type
_entity.pdbx_description
1 polymer ?
#
loop_
_entity_poly.entity_id
_entity_poly.type
_entity_poly.pdbx_seq_one_letter_code
_entity_poly.pdbx_strand_id
1 'polypeptide(L)'
;MTSMNVPEPVMSLAVSPVSKDSGGQFSKALNRFQKEDPTFRVGLDPESGQTIISGMGELHLDIYVERIRREYKVDATVGKPRVNFRETVTHRAEFDYLHKKQTGGQGQYGRVCGYVEPLPAGSPVKFEFENMIVGQAIPSGFIPAIEKGFREAANSGSLIGHPVENIRVVLTDGASHAVDSSELAFKLAAIYAFRQCYSAARPVILEPIMLVELKVPTEFQGTVAGDINKRKGVIVGNDQDGDDSVITAHVPLNNMFGYSTSLRSMTQGKGEFTMEYKEHAPVSQDVQMQLVNSHKASKGAE
;
A
#
# COMPACT_ATOMS: atom_id res chain seq x y z
N MET A 1 38.68 -8.24 -7.13
CA MET A 1 37.95 -8.24 -5.84
C MET A 1 36.89 -9.32 -5.97
N THR A 2 37.05 -10.43 -5.26
CA THR A 2 36.08 -11.52 -5.23
C THR A 2 34.76 -10.98 -4.71
N SER A 3 33.74 -10.92 -5.56
CA SER A 3 32.37 -10.60 -5.17
C SER A 3 31.89 -11.68 -4.20
N MET A 4 31.91 -11.38 -2.91
CA MET A 4 31.28 -12.20 -1.89
C MET A 4 29.79 -12.26 -2.25
N ASN A 5 29.26 -13.46 -2.49
CA ASN A 5 27.84 -13.64 -2.79
C ASN A 5 27.06 -13.43 -1.49
N VAL A 6 26.39 -12.28 -1.38
CA VAL A 6 25.61 -11.93 -0.18
C VAL A 6 24.20 -12.50 -0.38
N PRO A 7 23.74 -13.42 0.48
CA PRO A 7 22.40 -13.96 0.38
C PRO A 7 21.36 -12.87 0.60
N GLU A 8 20.22 -12.99 -0.09
CA GLU A 8 19.13 -12.03 0.06
C GLU A 8 18.41 -12.19 1.42
N PRO A 9 18.05 -11.07 2.06
CA PRO A 9 17.33 -11.13 3.33
C PRO A 9 15.93 -11.71 3.13
N VAL A 10 15.57 -12.68 3.97
CA VAL A 10 14.31 -13.45 3.87
C VAL A 10 13.21 -12.96 4.80
N MET A 11 13.50 -11.98 5.68
CA MET A 11 12.54 -11.44 6.63
C MET A 11 12.71 -9.93 6.80
N SER A 12 11.59 -9.20 6.85
CA SER A 12 11.55 -7.76 7.07
C SER A 12 10.68 -7.40 8.27
N LEU A 13 11.13 -6.44 9.07
CA LEU A 13 10.42 -5.89 10.23
C LEU A 13 10.42 -4.37 10.18
N ALA A 14 9.32 -3.75 10.61
CA ALA A 14 9.29 -2.31 10.81
C ALA A 14 9.80 -1.99 12.21
N VAL A 15 10.71 -1.03 12.29
CA VAL A 15 11.27 -0.57 13.55
C VAL A 15 11.09 0.94 13.67
N SER A 16 10.63 1.39 14.83
CA SER A 16 10.44 2.80 15.13
C SER A 16 10.99 3.14 16.51
N PRO A 17 11.78 4.22 16.66
CA PRO A 17 12.26 4.65 17.97
C PRO A 17 11.09 5.17 18.81
N VAL A 18 11.07 4.85 20.11
CA VAL A 18 10.01 5.32 21.02
C VAL A 18 10.11 6.83 21.24
N SER A 19 11.33 7.38 21.26
CA SER A 19 11.58 8.81 21.42
C SER A 19 12.06 9.45 20.13
N LYS A 20 11.48 10.61 19.78
CA LYS A 20 11.90 11.44 18.63
C LYS A 20 13.31 12.00 18.81
N ASP A 21 13.74 12.27 20.05
CA ASP A 21 15.07 12.79 20.36
C ASP A 21 16.18 11.76 20.10
N SER A 22 15.83 10.48 20.13
CA SER A 22 16.74 9.35 19.88
C SER A 22 16.92 9.03 18.40
N GLY A 23 16.20 9.70 17.48
CA GLY A 23 16.23 9.41 16.04
C GLY A 23 17.63 9.55 15.40
N GLY A 24 18.44 10.49 15.90
CA GLY A 24 19.81 10.69 15.42
C GLY A 24 20.78 9.56 15.81
N GLN A 25 20.62 8.98 17.01
CA GLN A 25 21.41 7.83 17.45
C GLN A 25 20.94 6.54 16.77
N PHE A 26 19.63 6.38 16.61
CA PHE A 26 19.02 5.28 15.89
C PHE A 26 19.53 5.19 14.44
N SER A 27 19.54 6.30 13.71
CA SER A 27 20.04 6.35 12.33
C SER A 27 21.53 6.04 12.23
N LYS A 28 22.33 6.45 13.23
CA LYS A 28 23.76 6.10 13.31
C LYS A 28 23.98 4.61 13.58
N ALA A 29 23.18 4.02 14.46
CA ALA A 29 23.25 2.59 14.78
C ALA A 29 22.96 1.73 13.54
N LEU A 30 21.85 2.02 12.84
CA LEU A 30 21.46 1.31 11.62
C LEU A 30 22.52 1.37 10.52
N ASN A 31 23.06 2.57 10.26
CA ASN A 31 24.14 2.73 9.27
C ASN A 31 25.43 2.00 9.65
N ARG A 32 25.71 1.83 10.96
CA ARG A 32 26.85 1.05 11.41
C ARG A 32 26.61 -0.44 11.21
N PHE A 33 25.44 -0.95 11.58
CA PHE A 33 25.10 -2.36 11.40
C PHE A 33 25.06 -2.78 9.93
N GLN A 34 24.58 -1.92 9.05
CA GLN A 34 24.62 -2.16 7.59
C GLN A 34 26.06 -2.23 7.03
N LYS A 35 27.03 -1.57 7.68
CA LYS A 35 28.46 -1.68 7.31
C LYS A 35 29.14 -2.90 7.92
N GLU A 36 28.68 -3.35 9.09
CA GLU A 36 29.19 -4.52 9.79
C GLU A 36 28.69 -5.82 9.13
N ASP A 37 27.44 -5.85 8.69
CA ASP A 37 26.81 -7.02 8.06
C ASP A 37 26.12 -6.64 6.74
N PRO A 38 26.62 -7.12 5.59
CA PRO A 38 26.02 -6.84 4.29
C PRO A 38 24.67 -7.55 4.08
N THR A 39 24.31 -8.54 4.91
CA THR A 39 23.00 -9.21 4.86
C THR A 39 21.90 -8.39 5.55
N PHE A 40 22.28 -7.47 6.43
CA PHE A 40 21.36 -6.55 7.10
C PHE A 40 21.09 -5.34 6.22
N ARG A 41 19.87 -5.26 5.67
CA ARG A 41 19.45 -4.13 4.81
C ARG A 41 18.47 -3.23 5.55
N VAL A 42 18.67 -1.93 5.39
CA VAL A 42 17.77 -0.91 5.94
C VAL A 42 17.16 -0.14 4.78
N GLY A 43 15.83 -0.05 4.77
CA GLY A 43 15.05 0.73 3.83
C GLY A 43 14.14 1.70 4.56
N LEU A 44 13.84 2.83 3.94
CA LEU A 44 12.77 3.71 4.37
C LEU A 44 11.61 3.51 3.40
N ASP A 45 10.43 3.15 3.91
CA ASP A 45 9.24 3.10 3.07
C ASP A 45 8.73 4.53 2.81
N PRO A 46 8.69 5.00 1.55
CA PRO A 46 8.28 6.36 1.21
C PRO A 46 6.81 6.66 1.53
N GLU A 47 5.95 5.65 1.67
CA GLU A 47 4.52 5.86 1.95
C GLU A 47 4.19 5.90 3.43
N SER A 48 4.72 4.96 4.22
CA SER A 48 4.50 4.96 5.67
C SER A 48 5.49 5.85 6.44
N GLY A 49 6.61 6.23 5.83
CA GLY A 49 7.72 6.90 6.50
C GLY A 49 8.41 6.04 7.56
N GLN A 50 8.09 4.73 7.62
CA GLN A 50 8.66 3.82 8.58
C GLN A 50 10.01 3.29 8.12
N THR A 51 10.91 3.06 9.07
CA THR A 51 12.18 2.38 8.80
C THR A 51 11.94 0.88 8.83
N ILE A 52 12.24 0.22 7.72
CA ILE A 52 12.13 -1.23 7.55
C ILE A 52 13.54 -1.81 7.61
N ILE A 53 13.75 -2.77 8.51
CA ILE A 53 14.97 -3.56 8.57
C ILE A 53 14.70 -4.94 7.97
N SER A 54 15.64 -5.44 7.17
CA SER A 54 15.56 -6.76 6.53
C SER A 54 16.79 -7.59 6.88
N GLY A 55 16.60 -8.88 7.14
CA GLY A 55 17.67 -9.78 7.52
C GLY A 55 17.31 -11.25 7.28
N MET A 56 18.24 -12.13 7.68
CA MET A 56 18.16 -13.57 7.43
C MET A 56 17.14 -14.35 8.27
N GLY A 57 16.55 -13.76 9.31
CA GLY A 57 15.56 -14.41 10.16
C GLY A 57 15.17 -13.61 11.40
N GLU A 58 14.18 -14.08 12.14
CA GLU A 58 13.63 -13.40 13.33
C GLU A 58 14.69 -13.18 14.40
N LEU A 59 15.41 -14.24 14.77
CA LEU A 59 16.51 -14.17 15.74
C LEU A 59 17.58 -13.15 15.34
N HIS A 60 17.87 -13.05 14.04
CA HIS A 60 18.88 -12.10 13.55
C HIS A 60 18.44 -10.65 13.82
N LEU A 61 17.18 -10.35 13.53
CA LEU A 61 16.61 -9.02 13.75
C LEU A 61 16.45 -8.71 15.24
N ASP A 62 16.06 -9.69 16.05
CA ASP A 62 15.93 -9.54 17.51
C ASP A 62 17.28 -9.19 18.17
N ILE A 63 18.36 -9.86 17.75
CA ILE A 63 19.71 -9.54 18.24
C ILE A 63 20.08 -8.10 17.90
N TYR A 64 19.77 -7.63 16.68
CA TYR A 64 20.03 -6.24 16.31
C TYR A 64 19.20 -5.24 17.11
N VAL A 65 17.93 -5.55 17.37
CA VAL A 65 17.07 -4.71 18.23
C VAL A 65 17.63 -4.65 19.65
N GLU A 66 18.08 -5.77 20.21
CA GLU A 66 18.77 -5.77 21.51
C GLU A 66 20.09 -4.99 21.48
N ARG A 67 20.89 -5.10 20.41
CA ARG A 67 22.13 -4.32 20.26
C ARG A 67 21.85 -2.82 20.20
N ILE A 68 20.81 -2.37 19.48
CA ILE A 68 20.37 -0.96 19.48
C ILE A 68 20.07 -0.51 20.92
N ARG A 69 19.36 -1.33 21.68
CA ARG A 69 18.99 -1.02 23.06
C ARG A 69 20.20 -0.97 24.00
N ARG A 70 21.12 -1.92 23.90
CA ARG A 70 22.29 -2.03 24.80
C ARG A 70 23.42 -1.07 24.45
N GLU A 71 23.79 -0.99 23.17
CA GLU A 71 24.94 -0.19 22.71
C GLU A 71 24.58 1.29 22.57
N TYR A 72 23.39 1.59 22.03
CA TYR A 72 22.97 2.95 21.71
C TYR A 72 21.93 3.51 22.68
N LYS A 73 21.44 2.73 23.65
CA LYS A 73 20.44 3.14 24.65
C LYS A 73 19.17 3.72 24.02
N VAL A 74 18.81 3.23 22.83
CA VAL A 74 17.58 3.61 22.14
C VAL A 74 16.56 2.48 22.31
N ASP A 75 15.44 2.77 22.95
CA ASP A 75 14.31 1.86 22.95
C ASP A 75 13.61 1.93 21.58
N ALA A 76 13.59 0.79 20.89
CA ALA A 76 12.98 0.64 19.58
C ALA A 76 11.78 -0.31 19.68
N THR A 77 10.65 0.12 19.14
CA THR A 77 9.46 -0.73 18.98
C THR A 77 9.58 -1.50 17.68
N VAL A 78 9.33 -2.81 17.77
CA VAL A 78 9.33 -3.72 16.63
C VAL A 78 7.89 -4.04 16.29
N GLY A 79 7.56 -3.94 15.00
CA GLY A 79 6.24 -4.27 14.49
C GLY A 79 6.33 -4.96 13.14
N LYS A 80 5.18 -5.50 12.71
CA LYS A 80 5.05 -5.98 11.32
C LYS A 80 5.17 -4.79 10.37
N PRO A 81 5.91 -4.91 9.27
CA PRO A 81 5.89 -3.90 8.21
C PRO A 81 4.46 -3.62 7.78
N ARG A 82 4.13 -2.34 7.62
CA ARG A 82 2.84 -1.97 7.02
C ARG A 82 2.85 -2.45 5.58
N VAL A 83 1.80 -3.19 5.22
CA VAL A 83 1.55 -3.55 3.83
C VAL A 83 0.95 -2.35 3.15
N ASN A 84 1.46 -2.00 1.97
CA ASN A 84 0.93 -0.90 1.17
C ASN A 84 -0.36 -1.38 0.50
N PHE A 85 -1.44 -1.36 1.27
CA PHE A 85 -2.78 -1.52 0.72
C PHE A 85 -3.09 -0.33 -0.18
N ARG A 86 -3.86 -0.60 -1.23
CA ARG A 86 -4.49 0.43 -2.06
C ARG A 86 -5.98 0.31 -1.90
N GLU A 87 -6.71 1.33 -2.31
CA GLU A 87 -8.15 1.22 -2.49
C GLU A 87 -8.49 1.40 -3.96
N THR A 88 -9.62 0.85 -4.40
CA THR A 88 -10.16 1.09 -5.73
C THR A 88 -11.68 1.08 -5.69
N VAL A 89 -12.33 1.55 -6.75
CA VAL A 89 -13.79 1.49 -6.90
C VAL A 89 -14.18 0.29 -7.74
N THR A 90 -15.40 -0.22 -7.62
CA THR A 90 -15.88 -1.35 -8.45
C THR A 90 -17.04 -0.99 -9.35
N HIS A 91 -17.81 0.02 -8.99
CA HIS A 91 -18.94 0.48 -9.78
C HIS A 91 -18.74 1.93 -10.21
N ARG A 92 -19.32 2.24 -11.37
CA ARG A 92 -19.50 3.62 -11.78
C ARG A 92 -20.45 4.32 -10.80
N ALA A 93 -20.04 5.47 -10.31
CA ALA A 93 -20.86 6.30 -9.44
C ALA A 93 -20.84 7.75 -9.93
N GLU A 94 -22.01 8.37 -9.95
CA GLU A 94 -22.19 9.76 -10.37
C GLU A 94 -22.10 10.67 -9.14
N PHE A 95 -21.56 11.88 -9.34
CA PHE A 95 -21.49 12.90 -8.32
C PHE A 95 -22.00 14.23 -8.85
N ASP A 96 -22.75 14.91 -8.01
CA ASP A 96 -23.17 16.30 -8.18
C ASP A 96 -22.99 16.99 -6.83
N TYR A 97 -21.95 17.81 -6.73
CA TYR A 97 -21.62 18.50 -5.49
C TYR A 97 -21.55 20.00 -5.71
N LEU A 98 -22.33 20.72 -4.91
CA LEU A 98 -22.33 22.18 -4.84
C LEU A 98 -21.61 22.63 -3.57
N HIS A 99 -20.42 23.23 -3.73
CA HIS A 99 -19.72 23.91 -2.65
C HIS A 99 -20.16 25.38 -2.61
N LYS A 100 -20.96 25.75 -1.60
CA LYS A 100 -21.33 27.14 -1.31
C LYS A 100 -20.97 27.49 0.12
N LYS A 101 -20.00 28.40 0.31
CA LYS A 101 -19.70 29.01 1.61
C LYS A 101 -19.72 30.53 1.48
N GLN A 102 -20.52 31.16 2.34
CA GLN A 102 -20.64 32.61 2.42
C GLN A 102 -20.40 33.03 3.88
N THR A 103 -19.13 33.19 4.24
CA THR A 103 -18.70 33.68 5.55
C THR A 103 -18.13 35.08 5.39
N GLY A 104 -18.98 36.10 5.39
CA GLY A 104 -18.64 37.53 5.56
C GLY A 104 -17.60 38.21 4.63
N GLY A 105 -16.83 37.45 3.84
CA GLY A 105 -15.76 37.87 2.94
C GLY A 105 -15.93 37.28 1.55
N GLN A 106 -14.84 36.99 0.81
CA GLN A 106 -14.92 36.41 -0.53
C GLN A 106 -15.77 35.12 -0.51
N GLY A 107 -16.84 35.11 -1.31
CA GLY A 107 -17.70 33.95 -1.45
C GLY A 107 -16.91 32.78 -2.05
N GLN A 108 -17.30 31.57 -1.67
CA GLN A 108 -16.83 30.35 -2.32
C GLN A 108 -18.02 29.69 -2.99
N TYR A 109 -17.99 29.63 -4.32
CA TYR A 109 -18.97 28.94 -5.14
C TYR A 109 -18.27 28.06 -6.19
N GLY A 110 -18.60 26.78 -6.18
CA GLY A 110 -18.21 25.85 -7.22
C GLY A 110 -19.11 24.62 -7.22
N ARG A 111 -19.71 24.31 -8.36
CA ARG A 111 -20.44 23.06 -8.57
C ARG A 111 -19.67 22.18 -9.54
N VAL A 112 -19.48 20.92 -9.19
CA VAL A 112 -18.83 19.91 -10.04
C VAL A 112 -19.77 18.72 -10.21
N CYS A 113 -20.00 18.33 -11.46
CA CYS A 113 -20.83 17.20 -11.82
C CYS A 113 -20.06 16.25 -12.73
N GLY A 114 -20.15 14.95 -12.46
CA GLY A 114 -19.39 13.97 -13.20
C GLY A 114 -19.66 12.57 -12.73
N TYR A 115 -18.78 11.65 -13.14
CA TYR A 115 -18.80 10.28 -12.65
C TYR A 115 -17.39 9.76 -12.42
N VAL A 116 -17.30 8.83 -11.48
CA VAL A 116 -16.10 8.05 -11.19
C VAL A 116 -16.36 6.64 -11.69
N GLU A 117 -15.42 6.08 -12.45
CA GLU A 117 -15.47 4.69 -12.90
C GLU A 117 -14.13 3.98 -12.65
N PRO A 118 -14.15 2.66 -12.40
CA PRO A 118 -12.92 1.88 -12.31
C PRO A 118 -12.24 1.79 -13.67
N LEU A 119 -10.91 1.88 -13.67
CA LEU A 119 -10.11 1.57 -14.84
C LEU A 119 -10.06 0.04 -15.06
N PRO A 120 -10.02 -0.42 -16.33
CA PRO A 120 -9.83 -1.82 -16.63
C PRO A 120 -8.47 -2.32 -16.12
N ALA A 121 -8.43 -3.56 -15.64
CA ALA A 121 -7.23 -4.20 -15.11
C ALA A 121 -6.13 -4.21 -16.17
N GLY A 122 -4.96 -3.63 -15.84
CA GLY A 122 -3.80 -3.54 -16.74
C GLY A 122 -3.58 -2.18 -17.41
N SER A 123 -4.37 -1.14 -17.08
CA SER A 123 -4.06 0.22 -17.52
C SER A 123 -2.71 0.69 -16.94
N PRO A 124 -1.79 1.27 -17.75
CA PRO A 124 -0.52 1.79 -17.24
C PRO A 124 -0.71 3.04 -16.37
N VAL A 125 -1.88 3.67 -16.44
CA VAL A 125 -2.21 4.90 -15.72
C VAL A 125 -3.04 4.57 -14.49
N LYS A 126 -2.52 4.92 -13.30
CA LYS A 126 -3.20 4.68 -12.01
C LYS A 126 -4.35 5.65 -11.72
N PHE A 127 -4.35 6.82 -12.37
CA PHE A 127 -5.37 7.86 -12.21
C PHE A 127 -5.56 8.58 -13.55
N GLU A 128 -6.75 8.46 -14.14
CA GLU A 128 -7.11 9.12 -15.39
C GLU A 128 -8.15 10.20 -15.13
N PHE A 129 -7.93 11.39 -15.67
CA PHE A 129 -8.88 12.50 -15.60
C PHE A 129 -9.31 12.88 -17.00
N GLU A 130 -10.61 12.79 -17.27
CA GLU A 130 -11.20 13.14 -18.55
C GLU A 130 -12.14 14.33 -18.37
N ASN A 131 -11.96 15.35 -19.21
CA ASN A 131 -12.82 16.52 -19.23
C ASN A 131 -13.78 16.43 -20.43
N MET A 132 -15.06 16.21 -20.15
CA MET A 132 -16.15 16.15 -21.12
C MET A 132 -17.09 17.37 -21.02
N ILE A 133 -16.66 18.47 -20.38
CA ILE A 133 -17.47 19.68 -20.27
C ILE A 133 -17.77 20.23 -21.66
N VAL A 134 -19.06 20.37 -21.96
CA VAL A 134 -19.55 21.02 -23.19
C VAL A 134 -19.89 22.48 -22.87
N GLY A 135 -19.12 23.42 -23.42
CA GLY A 135 -19.37 24.87 -23.30
C GLY A 135 -18.48 25.57 -22.26
N GLN A 136 -18.98 26.68 -21.70
CA GLN A 136 -18.26 27.55 -20.74
C GLN A 136 -18.81 27.44 -19.30
N ALA A 137 -19.35 26.27 -18.93
CA ALA A 137 -19.94 26.04 -17.61
C ALA A 137 -18.92 26.25 -16.47
N ILE A 138 -17.67 25.84 -16.71
CA ILE A 138 -16.50 26.11 -15.87
C ILE A 138 -15.41 26.71 -16.78
N PRO A 139 -14.88 27.91 -16.45
CA PRO A 139 -13.74 28.47 -17.14
C PRO A 139 -12.54 27.52 -17.15
N SER A 140 -11.86 27.40 -18.30
CA SER A 140 -10.77 26.43 -18.50
C SER A 140 -9.60 26.62 -17.52
N GLY A 141 -9.41 27.82 -16.98
CA GLY A 141 -8.40 28.09 -15.94
C GLY A 141 -8.63 27.34 -14.63
N PHE A 142 -9.86 26.90 -14.32
CA PHE A 142 -10.17 26.18 -13.09
C PHE A 142 -10.07 24.65 -13.22
N ILE A 143 -10.01 24.10 -14.43
CA ILE A 143 -9.92 22.65 -14.66
C ILE A 143 -8.68 22.03 -14.00
N PRO A 144 -7.47 22.62 -14.07
CA PRO A 144 -6.31 22.08 -13.38
C PRO A 144 -6.45 22.08 -11.85
N ALA A 145 -7.21 23.02 -11.28
CA ALA A 145 -7.48 23.06 -9.85
C ALA A 145 -8.44 21.94 -9.42
N ILE A 146 -9.42 21.60 -10.27
CA ILE A 146 -10.34 20.47 -10.08
C ILE A 146 -9.57 19.14 -10.15
N GLU A 147 -8.72 18.96 -11.17
CA GLU A 147 -7.88 17.76 -11.31
C GLU A 147 -6.97 17.57 -10.08
N LYS A 148 -6.32 18.64 -9.62
CA LYS A 148 -5.53 18.62 -8.37
C LYS A 148 -6.38 18.25 -7.15
N GLY A 149 -7.61 18.74 -7.07
CA GLY A 149 -8.56 18.39 -6.01
C GLY A 149 -8.91 16.90 -6.00
N PHE A 150 -9.19 16.31 -7.17
CA PHE A 150 -9.44 14.88 -7.30
C PHE A 150 -8.21 14.04 -6.96
N ARG A 151 -7.02 14.45 -7.41
CA ARG A 151 -5.76 13.74 -7.09
C ARG A 151 -5.46 13.78 -5.59
N GLU A 152 -5.69 14.91 -4.94
CA GLU A 152 -5.53 15.02 -3.48
C GLU A 152 -6.56 14.18 -2.72
N ALA A 153 -7.80 14.14 -3.19
CA ALA A 153 -8.84 13.28 -2.61
C ALA A 153 -8.52 11.79 -2.81
N ALA A 154 -7.97 11.42 -3.96
CA ALA A 154 -7.53 10.06 -4.25
C ALA A 154 -6.35 9.62 -3.37
N ASN A 155 -5.51 10.52 -2.88
CA ASN A 155 -4.42 10.15 -1.97
C ASN A 155 -4.91 9.67 -0.59
N SER A 156 -6.15 9.98 -0.20
CA SER A 156 -6.71 9.60 1.09
C SER A 156 -8.09 8.94 0.94
N GLY A 157 -8.08 7.61 0.79
CA GLY A 157 -9.27 6.79 0.74
C GLY A 157 -10.06 6.78 2.04
N SER A 158 -11.38 6.65 1.95
CA SER A 158 -12.25 6.70 3.14
C SER A 158 -12.31 5.37 3.91
N LEU A 159 -11.86 4.25 3.34
CA LEU A 159 -11.97 2.93 4.00
C LEU A 159 -10.87 2.73 5.03
N ILE A 160 -9.61 2.84 4.60
CA ILE A 160 -8.41 2.57 5.40
C ILE A 160 -7.43 3.75 5.39
N GLY A 161 -7.74 4.85 4.70
CA GLY A 161 -6.88 6.02 4.62
C GLY A 161 -5.72 5.86 3.64
N HIS A 162 -5.75 4.81 2.81
CA HIS A 162 -4.71 4.53 1.82
C HIS A 162 -5.04 5.20 0.48
N PRO A 163 -4.04 5.42 -0.38
CA PRO A 163 -4.26 5.99 -1.70
C PRO A 163 -5.14 5.07 -2.56
N VAL A 164 -6.07 5.71 -3.26
CA VAL A 164 -7.02 5.10 -4.18
C VAL A 164 -6.43 5.10 -5.58
N GLU A 165 -6.30 3.92 -6.19
CA GLU A 165 -5.70 3.71 -7.51
C GLU A 165 -6.71 3.04 -8.47
N ASN A 166 -6.38 3.06 -9.76
CA ASN A 166 -7.17 2.51 -10.86
C ASN A 166 -8.54 3.18 -11.02
N ILE A 167 -8.55 4.51 -10.98
CA ILE A 167 -9.76 5.32 -11.14
C ILE A 167 -9.68 6.18 -12.37
N ARG A 168 -10.79 6.26 -13.11
CA ARG A 168 -11.07 7.33 -14.04
C ARG A 168 -12.12 8.27 -13.46
N VAL A 169 -11.82 9.57 -13.47
CA VAL A 169 -12.76 10.63 -13.10
C VAL A 169 -13.12 11.39 -14.36
N VAL A 170 -14.41 11.41 -14.70
CA VAL A 170 -14.93 12.13 -15.86
C VAL A 170 -15.77 13.31 -15.38
N LEU A 171 -15.38 14.51 -15.78
CA LEU A 171 -16.11 15.75 -15.50
C LEU A 171 -17.06 16.03 -16.66
N THR A 172 -18.37 15.99 -16.41
CA THR A 172 -19.38 16.15 -17.47
C THR A 172 -19.97 17.56 -17.48
N ASP A 173 -20.21 18.13 -16.31
CA ASP A 173 -20.88 19.42 -16.17
C ASP A 173 -20.45 20.12 -14.88
N GLY A 174 -20.82 21.39 -14.72
CA GLY A 174 -20.58 22.13 -13.50
C GLY A 174 -21.20 23.51 -13.53
N ALA A 175 -20.97 24.28 -12.47
CA ALA A 175 -21.43 25.65 -12.42
C ALA A 175 -20.39 26.54 -11.74
N SER A 176 -20.14 27.68 -12.37
CA SER A 176 -19.32 28.76 -11.86
C SER A 176 -20.15 30.01 -11.59
N HIS A 177 -19.64 30.89 -10.74
CA HIS A 177 -20.18 32.21 -10.48
C HIS A 177 -19.08 33.24 -10.71
N ALA A 178 -19.36 34.32 -11.45
CA ALA A 178 -18.33 35.25 -11.92
C ALA A 178 -17.56 35.96 -10.78
N VAL A 179 -18.18 36.12 -9.61
CA VAL A 179 -17.61 36.89 -8.48
C VAL A 179 -17.16 35.99 -7.32
N ASP A 180 -17.83 34.85 -7.13
CA ASP A 180 -17.63 33.98 -5.97
C ASP A 180 -16.89 32.67 -6.30
N SER A 181 -16.57 32.43 -7.58
CA SER A 181 -15.77 31.27 -7.96
C SER A 181 -14.28 31.53 -7.80
N SER A 182 -13.61 30.62 -7.11
CA SER A 182 -12.17 30.62 -6.91
C SER A 182 -11.61 29.22 -7.16
N GLU A 183 -10.31 29.13 -7.48
CA GLU A 183 -9.60 27.86 -7.62
C GLU A 183 -9.75 26.98 -6.38
N LEU A 184 -9.71 27.59 -5.18
CA LEU A 184 -9.87 26.89 -3.91
C LEU A 184 -11.29 26.31 -3.77
N ALA A 185 -12.32 27.08 -4.15
CA ALA A 185 -13.70 26.60 -4.09
C ALA A 185 -13.92 25.35 -4.98
N PHE A 186 -13.39 25.36 -6.20
CA PHE A 186 -13.46 24.22 -7.11
C PHE A 186 -12.63 23.02 -6.64
N LYS A 187 -11.44 23.27 -6.08
CA LYS A 187 -10.60 22.22 -5.48
C LYS A 187 -11.34 21.53 -4.33
N LEU A 188 -11.93 22.30 -3.41
CA LEU A 188 -12.73 21.74 -2.31
C LEU A 188 -13.97 21.02 -2.82
N ALA A 189 -14.68 21.59 -3.80
CA ALA A 189 -15.84 20.94 -4.41
C ALA A 189 -15.48 19.56 -4.97
N ALA A 190 -14.35 19.43 -5.68
CA ALA A 190 -13.85 18.16 -6.18
C ALA A 190 -13.53 17.15 -5.06
N ILE A 191 -12.90 17.60 -3.96
CA ILE A 191 -12.59 16.73 -2.82
C ILE A 191 -13.86 16.17 -2.17
N TYR A 192 -14.85 17.02 -1.92
CA TYR A 192 -16.11 16.59 -1.30
C TYR A 192 -16.96 15.74 -2.25
N ALA A 193 -17.00 16.10 -3.54
CA ALA A 193 -17.65 15.30 -4.58
C ALA A 193 -17.09 13.88 -4.63
N PHE A 194 -15.76 13.76 -4.65
CA PHE A 194 -15.08 12.47 -4.63
C PHE A 194 -15.46 11.66 -3.39
N ARG A 195 -15.42 12.26 -2.19
CA ARG A 195 -15.77 11.58 -0.93
C ARG A 195 -17.21 11.07 -0.90
N GLN A 196 -18.15 11.85 -1.41
CA GLN A 196 -19.56 11.45 -1.50
C GLN A 196 -19.74 10.29 -2.49
N CYS A 197 -19.13 10.42 -3.67
CA CYS A 197 -19.14 9.41 -4.72
C CYS A 197 -18.48 8.10 -4.28
N TYR A 198 -17.42 8.20 -3.47
CA TYR A 198 -16.58 7.09 -3.08
C TYR A 198 -17.36 5.99 -2.36
N SER A 199 -18.27 6.38 -1.46
CA SER A 199 -19.14 5.44 -0.75
C SER A 199 -20.13 4.73 -1.68
N ALA A 200 -20.62 5.45 -2.70
CA ALA A 200 -21.56 4.91 -3.69
C ALA A 200 -20.88 3.97 -4.70
N ALA A 201 -19.59 4.19 -4.98
CA ALA A 201 -18.81 3.42 -5.95
C ALA A 201 -18.39 2.01 -5.48
N ARG A 202 -18.87 1.59 -4.30
CA ARG A 202 -18.49 0.36 -3.57
C ARG A 202 -16.98 0.13 -3.57
N PRO A 203 -16.26 0.85 -2.72
CA PRO A 203 -14.81 0.79 -2.73
C PRO A 203 -14.33 -0.53 -2.15
N VAL A 204 -13.24 -1.04 -2.71
CA VAL A 204 -12.62 -2.32 -2.36
C VAL A 204 -11.15 -2.08 -2.05
N ILE A 205 -10.62 -2.81 -1.07
CA ILE A 205 -9.21 -2.75 -0.72
C ILE A 205 -8.45 -3.69 -1.66
N LEU A 206 -7.35 -3.21 -2.21
CA LEU A 206 -6.40 -4.01 -2.97
C LEU A 206 -5.18 -4.31 -2.09
N GLU A 207 -4.73 -5.56 -2.12
CA GLU A 207 -3.47 -5.97 -1.51
C GLU A 207 -2.45 -6.34 -2.58
N PRO A 208 -1.15 -6.12 -2.32
CA PRO A 208 -0.09 -6.57 -3.21
C PRO A 208 0.01 -8.09 -3.18
N ILE A 209 -0.06 -8.68 -4.37
CA ILE A 209 0.17 -10.10 -4.62
C ILE A 209 1.61 -10.29 -5.05
N MET A 210 2.28 -11.20 -4.36
CA MET A 210 3.65 -11.60 -4.66
C MET A 210 3.63 -12.84 -5.54
N LEU A 211 4.46 -12.85 -6.58
CA LEU A 211 4.87 -14.06 -7.27
C LEU A 211 5.93 -14.72 -6.41
N VAL A 212 5.61 -15.89 -5.85
CA VAL A 212 6.49 -16.65 -4.98
C VAL A 212 6.95 -17.87 -5.75
N GLU A 213 8.27 -18.05 -5.85
CA GLU A 213 8.88 -19.28 -6.36
C GLU A 213 9.51 -20.02 -5.19
N LEU A 214 9.17 -21.29 -5.07
CA LEU A 214 9.58 -22.15 -3.97
C LEU A 214 10.38 -23.31 -4.50
N LYS A 215 11.61 -23.47 -4.05
CA LYS A 215 12.43 -24.64 -4.36
C LYS A 215 12.51 -25.53 -3.13
N VAL A 216 11.92 -26.71 -3.21
CA VAL A 216 11.83 -27.66 -2.10
C VAL A 216 12.02 -29.09 -2.59
N PRO A 217 12.61 -30.01 -1.80
CA PRO A 217 12.68 -31.42 -2.20
C PRO A 217 11.29 -32.01 -2.43
N THR A 218 11.18 -32.92 -3.41
CA THR A 218 9.90 -33.54 -3.82
C THR A 218 9.14 -34.19 -2.65
N GLU A 219 9.87 -34.69 -1.64
CA GLU A 219 9.31 -35.27 -0.41
C GLU A 219 8.39 -34.31 0.37
N PHE A 220 8.65 -33.01 0.32
CA PHE A 220 7.92 -31.98 1.07
C PHE A 220 6.92 -31.19 0.24
N GLN A 221 6.83 -31.46 -1.07
CA GLN A 221 5.97 -30.75 -2.02
C GLN A 221 4.50 -30.69 -1.54
N GLY A 222 3.96 -31.80 -1.07
CA GLY A 222 2.56 -31.87 -0.60
C GLY A 222 2.28 -30.98 0.62
N THR A 223 3.21 -30.96 1.59
CA THR A 223 3.11 -30.12 2.79
C THR A 223 3.19 -28.64 2.44
N VAL A 224 4.11 -28.27 1.54
CA VAL A 224 4.32 -26.88 1.10
C VAL A 224 3.12 -26.39 0.29
N ALA A 225 2.60 -27.20 -0.63
CA ALA A 225 1.37 -26.89 -1.38
C ALA A 225 0.16 -26.69 -0.44
N GLY A 226 0.06 -27.48 0.63
CA GLY A 226 -0.94 -27.30 1.67
C GLY A 226 -0.83 -25.97 2.43
N ASP A 227 0.38 -25.55 2.79
CA ASP A 227 0.61 -24.28 3.51
C ASP A 227 0.32 -23.06 2.63
N ILE A 228 0.68 -23.09 1.35
CA ILE A 228 0.34 -22.03 0.38
C ILE A 228 -1.18 -21.85 0.30
N ASN A 229 -1.93 -22.95 0.17
CA ASN A 229 -3.40 -22.90 0.14
C ASN A 229 -3.98 -22.34 1.45
N LYS A 230 -3.41 -22.72 2.60
CA LYS A 230 -3.80 -22.17 3.91
C LYS A 230 -3.57 -20.66 4.00
N ARG A 231 -2.55 -20.15 3.32
CA ARG A 231 -2.23 -18.72 3.19
C ARG A 231 -3.01 -18.01 2.09
N LYS A 232 -4.07 -18.64 1.55
CA LYS A 232 -4.87 -18.12 0.43
C LYS A 232 -4.03 -17.87 -0.84
N GLY A 233 -2.92 -18.59 -0.98
CA GLY A 233 -2.11 -18.55 -2.19
C GLY A 233 -2.74 -19.39 -3.30
N VAL A 234 -2.61 -18.92 -4.54
CA VAL A 234 -3.05 -19.64 -5.74
C VAL A 234 -1.82 -20.20 -6.44
N ILE A 235 -1.72 -21.52 -6.52
CA ILE A 235 -0.62 -22.20 -7.21
C ILE A 235 -0.85 -22.05 -8.72
N VAL A 236 0.15 -21.51 -9.43
CA VAL A 236 0.14 -21.29 -10.88
C VAL A 236 0.70 -22.49 -11.60
N GLY A 237 1.83 -22.99 -11.09
CA GLY A 237 2.60 -24.05 -11.72
C GLY A 237 3.38 -24.85 -10.70
N ASN A 238 3.66 -26.10 -11.06
CA ASN A 238 4.54 -26.97 -10.32
C ASN A 238 5.43 -27.68 -11.32
N ASP A 239 6.70 -27.30 -11.33
CA ASP A 239 7.72 -27.89 -12.17
C ASP A 239 8.64 -28.75 -11.31
N GLN A 240 9.08 -29.88 -11.85
CA GLN A 240 10.02 -30.76 -11.17
C GLN A 240 11.40 -30.61 -11.82
N ASP A 241 12.39 -30.22 -11.03
CA ASP A 241 13.79 -30.05 -11.42
C ASP A 241 14.65 -31.10 -10.69
N GLY A 242 14.68 -32.31 -11.27
CA GLY A 242 15.38 -33.45 -10.68
C GLY A 242 14.75 -33.91 -9.36
N ASP A 243 15.53 -33.85 -8.27
CA ASP A 243 15.07 -34.21 -6.92
C ASP A 243 14.29 -33.07 -6.23
N ASP A 244 14.40 -31.85 -6.76
CA ASP A 244 13.72 -30.66 -6.26
C ASP A 244 12.45 -30.35 -7.06
N SER A 245 11.43 -29.85 -6.38
CA SER A 245 10.20 -29.31 -6.96
C SER A 245 10.23 -27.79 -6.83
N VAL A 246 9.96 -27.12 -7.95
CA VAL A 246 9.79 -25.67 -8.06
C VAL A 246 8.30 -25.37 -8.12
N ILE A 247 7.76 -24.72 -7.08
CA ILE A 247 6.35 -24.34 -7.00
C ILE A 247 6.24 -22.84 -7.21
N THR A 248 5.52 -22.43 -8.24
CA THR A 248 5.21 -21.03 -8.51
C THR A 248 3.79 -20.73 -8.05
N ALA A 249 3.65 -19.77 -7.13
CA ALA A 249 2.36 -19.41 -6.56
C ALA A 249 2.19 -17.89 -6.42
N HIS A 250 0.96 -17.42 -6.58
CA HIS A 250 0.57 -16.06 -6.22
C HIS A 250 0.10 -16.05 -4.77
N VAL A 251 0.80 -15.32 -3.89
CA VAL A 251 0.44 -15.23 -2.47
C VAL A 251 0.31 -13.78 -2.04
N PRO A 252 -0.74 -13.42 -1.28
CA PRO A 252 -0.84 -12.09 -0.70
C PRO A 252 0.31 -11.77 0.26
N LEU A 253 0.93 -10.60 0.12
CA LEU A 253 2.05 -10.19 0.99
C LEU A 253 1.68 -10.23 2.49
N ASN A 254 0.43 -9.89 2.82
CA ASN A 254 -0.07 -9.90 4.19
C ASN A 254 -0.01 -11.30 4.85
N ASN A 255 -0.09 -12.37 4.07
CA ASN A 255 -0.04 -13.75 4.57
C ASN A 255 1.37 -14.36 4.50
N MET A 256 2.35 -13.65 3.91
CA MET A 256 3.74 -14.09 3.77
C MET A 256 4.63 -13.74 4.97
N PHE A 257 4.12 -12.94 5.92
CA PHE A 257 4.87 -12.64 7.14
C PHE A 257 5.18 -13.92 7.94
N GLY A 258 6.45 -14.12 8.28
CA GLY A 258 6.91 -15.30 9.02
C GLY A 258 6.90 -16.60 8.19
N TYR A 259 6.72 -16.51 6.88
CA TYR A 259 6.72 -17.69 6.02
C TYR A 259 8.08 -18.37 5.96
N SER A 260 9.19 -17.62 5.97
CA SER A 260 10.56 -18.18 6.00
C SER A 260 10.77 -19.20 7.13
N THR A 261 10.33 -18.85 8.36
CA THR A 261 10.43 -19.74 9.52
C THR A 261 9.56 -20.99 9.34
N SER A 262 8.32 -20.80 8.87
CA SER A 262 7.38 -21.90 8.65
C SER A 262 7.87 -22.88 7.58
N LEU A 263 8.39 -22.35 6.46
CA LEU A 263 8.96 -23.12 5.37
C LEU A 263 10.13 -23.97 5.86
N ARG A 264 11.10 -23.34 6.54
CA ARG A 264 12.27 -24.06 7.08
C ARG A 264 11.86 -25.17 8.04
N SER A 265 10.88 -24.94 8.91
CA SER A 265 10.39 -25.98 9.83
C SER A 265 9.75 -27.16 9.08
N MET A 266 8.97 -26.89 8.03
CA MET A 266 8.29 -27.93 7.25
C MET A 266 9.25 -28.72 6.34
N THR A 267 10.28 -28.07 5.79
CA THR A 267 11.22 -28.68 4.83
C THR A 267 12.55 -29.08 5.47
N GLN A 268 12.63 -29.13 6.81
CA GLN A 268 13.86 -29.40 7.56
C GLN A 268 15.03 -28.48 7.16
N GLY A 269 14.74 -27.24 6.81
CA GLY A 269 15.72 -26.22 6.41
C GLY A 269 16.21 -26.31 4.97
N LYS A 270 15.72 -27.26 4.16
CA LYS A 270 16.13 -27.45 2.76
C LYS A 270 15.36 -26.61 1.74
N GLY A 271 14.30 -25.92 2.17
CA GLY A 271 13.42 -25.15 1.30
C GLY A 271 13.88 -23.71 1.18
N GLU A 272 13.91 -23.22 -0.04
CA GLU A 272 14.21 -21.83 -0.37
C GLU A 272 13.01 -21.20 -1.06
N PHE A 273 12.84 -19.88 -0.89
CA PHE A 273 11.81 -19.14 -1.58
C PHE A 273 12.34 -17.79 -2.02
N THR A 274 11.88 -17.35 -3.18
CA THR A 274 12.04 -15.99 -3.70
C THR A 274 10.66 -15.41 -3.90
N MET A 275 10.54 -14.08 -3.78
CA MET A 275 9.28 -13.39 -4.00
C MET A 275 9.49 -12.09 -4.75
N GLU A 276 8.66 -11.85 -5.75
CA GLU A 276 8.66 -10.63 -6.54
C GLU A 276 7.26 -10.00 -6.54
N TYR A 277 7.19 -8.68 -6.58
CA TYR A 277 5.91 -7.99 -6.70
C TYR A 277 5.33 -8.25 -8.09
N LYS A 278 4.07 -8.70 -8.14
CA LYS A 278 3.37 -8.94 -9.41
C LYS A 278 2.31 -7.86 -9.67
N GLU A 279 1.27 -7.85 -8.86
CA GLU A 279 0.09 -7.00 -9.09
C GLU A 279 -0.66 -6.72 -7.80
N HIS A 280 -1.57 -5.75 -7.82
CA HIS A 280 -2.53 -5.54 -6.74
C HIS A 280 -3.85 -6.23 -7.07
N ALA A 281 -4.36 -7.05 -6.16
CA ALA A 281 -5.61 -7.78 -6.32
C ALA A 281 -6.59 -7.44 -5.19
N PRO A 282 -7.92 -7.51 -5.43
CA PRO A 282 -8.91 -7.26 -4.41
C PRO A 282 -8.81 -8.27 -3.26
N VAL A 283 -8.86 -7.78 -2.04
CA VAL A 283 -8.85 -8.61 -0.83
C VAL A 283 -10.16 -9.39 -0.69
N SER A 284 -10.11 -10.54 -0.01
CA SER A 284 -11.34 -11.23 0.42
C SER A 284 -12.16 -10.35 1.39
N GLN A 285 -13.49 -10.49 1.38
CA GLN A 285 -14.38 -9.71 2.25
C GLN A 285 -14.04 -9.81 3.74
N ASP A 286 -13.62 -10.98 4.22
CA ASP A 286 -13.23 -11.18 5.62
C ASP A 286 -12.04 -10.30 6.02
N VAL A 287 -11.02 -10.25 5.16
CA VAL A 287 -9.80 -9.45 5.38
C VAL A 287 -10.14 -7.97 5.25
N GLN A 288 -10.99 -7.60 4.29
CA GLN A 288 -11.48 -6.24 4.13
C GLN A 288 -12.14 -5.74 5.42
N MET A 289 -13.02 -6.54 6.01
CA MET A 289 -13.73 -6.17 7.23
C MET A 289 -12.79 -6.04 8.43
N GLN A 290 -11.81 -6.95 8.56
CA GLN A 290 -10.77 -6.85 9.60
C GLN A 290 -9.95 -5.57 9.47
N LEU A 291 -9.51 -5.23 8.25
CA LEU A 291 -8.73 -4.01 7.99
C LEU A 291 -9.55 -2.75 8.30
N VAL A 292 -10.79 -2.68 7.85
CA VAL A 292 -11.69 -1.55 8.15
C VAL A 292 -11.92 -1.41 9.66
N ASN A 293 -12.13 -2.51 10.38
CA ASN A 293 -12.31 -2.49 11.83
C ASN A 293 -11.03 -2.02 12.55
N SER A 294 -9.86 -2.47 12.11
CA SER A 294 -8.57 -2.02 12.67
C SER A 294 -8.36 -0.52 12.44
N HIS A 295 -8.74 0.00 11.27
CA HIS A 295 -8.63 1.42 10.95
C HIS A 295 -9.61 2.28 11.78
N LYS A 296 -10.85 1.80 11.97
CA LYS A 296 -11.83 2.46 12.85
C LYS A 296 -11.35 2.47 14.30
N ALA A 297 -10.74 1.39 14.78
CA ALA A 297 -10.17 1.33 16.12
C ALA A 297 -9.01 2.33 16.30
N SER A 298 -8.13 2.47 15.31
CA SER A 298 -7.07 3.49 15.38
C SER A 298 -7.60 4.91 15.34
N LYS A 299 -8.63 5.20 14.53
CA LYS A 299 -9.24 6.54 14.45
C LYS A 299 -10.10 6.91 15.66
N GLY A 300 -10.61 5.93 16.41
CA GLY A 300 -11.34 6.17 17.65
C GLY A 300 -10.45 6.27 18.90
N ALA A 301 -9.16 5.95 18.76
CA ALA A 301 -8.17 6.04 19.83
C ALA A 301 -7.30 7.32 19.77
N GLU A 302 -7.36 8.06 18.65
CA GLU A 302 -6.89 9.44 18.51
C GLU A 302 -8.00 10.44 18.87
#